data_AF-X1T319-F1
#
_entry.id   AF-X1T319-F1
#
_cell.length_a   1.000
_cell.length_b   1.000
_cell.length_c   1.000
_cell.angle_alpha   90.00
_cell.angle_beta   90.00
_cell.angle_gamma   90.00
#
_symmetry.space_group_name_H-M   'P 1'
#
loop_
_entity.id
_entity.type
_entity.pdbx_description
1 polymer ?
#
loop_
_entity_poly.entity_id
_entity_poly.type
_entity_poly.pdbx_seq_one_letter_code
_entity_poly.pdbx_strand_id
1 'polypeptide(L)'
;DKQWQERFNAFKKEFGKLDHPDFHVYIDTELAGPTSPKSVEDLRLMEIENLVSFLKTWQPPEDPLSESPEALGLALSAPVVSEPERFAAEATRFKDVDPTYVRALLSGLNDAIKQGKVFPWSPVLDLCRWIIEQPREIPGRKGRYADLDPGWVWTRKTIAALLDDGFESETSQIPFALRSAAWDVLSPLTKDPDPTPEREERHGMDPATLAINTVRGEAMHAVLRYALWVRGHTKKSRNGKEPVTPGFDEMSEVREVLNHHLDPNNDSSLAIRA
;
A
#
# COMPACT_ATOMS: atom_id res chain seq x y z
N ASP A 1 -8.31 -35.26 40.25
CA ASP A 1 -7.94 -35.58 41.64
C ASP A 1 -8.90 -34.86 42.58
N LYS A 2 -9.65 -35.58 43.42
CA LYS A 2 -10.79 -35.05 44.19
C LYS A 2 -10.38 -33.97 45.21
N GLN A 3 -9.19 -34.13 45.80
CA GLN A 3 -8.69 -33.25 46.85
C GLN A 3 -8.38 -31.84 46.33
N TRP A 4 -7.86 -31.75 45.10
CA TRP A 4 -7.60 -30.47 44.42
C TRP A 4 -8.87 -29.74 44.01
N GLN A 5 -9.91 -30.50 43.66
CA GLN A 5 -11.20 -29.95 43.23
C GLN A 5 -11.97 -29.33 44.40
N GLU A 6 -11.94 -29.97 45.58
CA GLU A 6 -12.50 -29.42 46.82
C GLU A 6 -11.77 -28.13 47.25
N ARG A 7 -10.44 -28.13 47.14
CA ARG A 7 -9.61 -26.99 47.50
C ARG A 7 -9.81 -25.79 46.57
N PHE A 8 -9.96 -26.03 45.27
CA PHE A 8 -10.30 -24.99 44.30
C PHE A 8 -11.69 -24.40 44.53
N ASN A 9 -12.68 -25.23 44.88
CA ASN A 9 -14.03 -24.77 45.21
C ASN A 9 -14.09 -23.96 46.52
N ALA A 10 -13.26 -24.29 47.51
CA ALA A 10 -13.12 -23.48 48.72
C ALA A 10 -12.58 -22.07 48.39
N PHE A 11 -11.54 -21.98 47.55
CA PHE A 11 -10.98 -20.68 47.14
C PHE A 11 -11.94 -19.83 46.31
N LYS A 12 -12.74 -20.42 45.40
CA LYS A 12 -13.80 -19.68 44.70
C LYS A 12 -14.84 -19.07 45.65
N LYS A 13 -15.10 -19.73 46.78
CA LYS A 13 -16.07 -19.27 47.77
C LYS A 13 -15.52 -18.14 48.65
N GLU A 14 -14.22 -18.13 48.87
CA GLU A 14 -13.51 -17.13 49.70
C GLU A 14 -13.14 -15.87 48.90
N PHE A 15 -12.71 -16.02 47.63
CA PHE A 15 -12.13 -14.94 46.83
C PHE A 15 -12.97 -14.53 45.60
N GLY A 16 -14.11 -15.17 45.37
CA GLY A 16 -14.99 -14.88 44.24
C GLY A 16 -14.62 -15.61 42.95
N LYS A 17 -15.29 -15.26 41.85
CA LYS A 17 -15.10 -15.90 40.55
C LYS A 17 -13.78 -15.42 39.93
N LEU A 18 -12.86 -16.34 39.68
CA LEU A 18 -11.72 -16.11 38.81
C LEU A 18 -12.23 -16.20 37.37
N ASP A 19 -12.03 -15.16 36.56
CA ASP A 19 -12.54 -15.12 35.18
C ASP A 19 -11.81 -16.12 34.26
N HIS A 20 -10.49 -16.30 34.46
CA HIS A 20 -9.64 -17.18 33.64
C HIS A 20 -8.64 -18.01 34.46
N PRO A 21 -9.09 -18.87 35.38
CA PRO A 21 -8.22 -19.59 36.33
C PRO A 21 -7.30 -20.64 35.66
N ASP A 22 -7.59 -21.02 34.41
CA ASP A 22 -6.87 -22.06 33.68
C ASP A 22 -5.76 -21.49 32.76
N PHE A 23 -5.61 -20.17 32.69
CA PHE A 23 -4.62 -19.50 31.85
C PHE A 23 -3.51 -18.89 32.72
N HIS A 24 -2.25 -19.20 32.42
CA HIS A 24 -1.09 -18.56 33.07
C HIS A 24 -0.98 -17.07 32.70
N VAL A 25 -1.47 -16.70 31.51
CA VAL A 25 -1.65 -15.34 31.03
C VAL A 25 -2.92 -15.35 30.18
N TYR A 26 -3.86 -14.46 30.47
CA TYR A 26 -5.03 -14.20 29.65
C TYR A 26 -5.04 -12.72 29.27
N ILE A 27 -5.24 -12.43 27.99
CA ILE A 27 -5.42 -11.06 27.49
C ILE A 27 -6.92 -10.85 27.38
N ASP A 28 -7.45 -9.97 28.22
CA ASP A 28 -8.81 -9.48 28.07
C ASP A 28 -8.88 -8.70 26.75
N THR A 29 -9.81 -9.06 25.88
CA THR A 29 -9.97 -8.45 24.55
C THR A 29 -10.45 -6.98 24.62
N GLU A 30 -10.64 -6.43 25.82
CA GLU A 30 -10.87 -5.00 26.07
C GLU A 30 -9.58 -4.16 26.15
N LEU A 31 -8.48 -4.57 25.51
CA LEU A 31 -7.38 -3.64 25.29
C LEU A 31 -7.85 -2.58 24.29
N ALA A 32 -8.24 -1.41 24.79
CA ALA A 32 -8.51 -0.21 23.99
C ALA A 32 -7.24 0.21 23.24
N GLY A 33 -7.01 -0.41 22.09
CA GLY A 33 -6.00 0.02 21.13
C GLY A 33 -6.42 1.34 20.50
N PRO A 34 -5.49 2.03 19.81
CA PRO A 34 -5.79 3.30 19.18
C PRO A 34 -6.97 3.16 18.22
N THR A 35 -7.95 4.05 18.36
CA THR A 35 -9.21 4.03 17.60
C THR A 35 -9.21 5.09 16.48
N SER A 36 -10.21 5.05 15.62
CA SER A 36 -10.45 6.13 14.66
C SER A 36 -11.36 7.20 15.28
N PRO A 37 -11.12 8.51 15.04
CA PRO A 37 -12.00 9.61 15.47
C PRO A 37 -13.38 9.63 14.78
N LYS A 38 -13.52 8.85 13.71
CA LYS A 38 -14.74 8.72 12.91
C LYS A 38 -15.00 7.25 12.63
N SER A 39 -16.24 6.81 12.71
CA SER A 39 -16.58 5.45 12.30
C SER A 39 -16.44 5.29 10.78
N VAL A 40 -16.33 4.04 10.32
CA VAL A 40 -16.38 3.70 8.89
C VAL A 40 -17.62 4.28 8.22
N GLU A 41 -18.77 4.23 8.91
CA GLU A 41 -20.03 4.75 8.40
C GLU A 41 -20.02 6.28 8.29
N ASP A 42 -19.48 6.97 9.30
CA ASP A 42 -19.34 8.42 9.25
C ASP A 42 -18.45 8.85 8.07
N LEU A 43 -17.29 8.19 7.91
CA LEU A 43 -16.36 8.46 6.80
C LEU A 43 -17.00 8.15 5.44
N ARG A 44 -17.84 7.10 5.36
CA ARG A 44 -18.58 6.77 4.16
C ARG A 44 -19.60 7.85 3.81
N LEU A 45 -20.30 8.40 4.79
CA LEU A 45 -21.35 9.40 4.57
C LEU A 45 -20.82 10.81 4.32
N MET A 46 -19.53 11.07 4.57
CA MET A 46 -18.92 12.36 4.27
C MET A 46 -18.77 12.59 2.76
N GLU A 47 -19.18 13.78 2.31
CA GLU A 47 -18.76 14.32 1.02
C GLU A 47 -17.23 14.36 0.93
N ILE A 48 -16.66 14.03 -0.23
CA ILE A 48 -15.20 13.92 -0.40
C ILE A 48 -14.48 15.22 -0.02
N GLU A 49 -15.07 16.38 -0.33
CA GLU A 49 -14.50 17.68 0.05
C GLU A 49 -14.41 17.88 1.58
N ASN A 50 -15.44 17.46 2.31
CA ASN A 50 -15.47 17.54 3.76
C ASN A 50 -14.51 16.52 4.39
N LEU A 51 -14.42 15.33 3.81
CA LEU A 51 -13.49 14.29 4.22
C LEU A 51 -12.05 14.76 4.06
N VAL A 52 -11.68 15.28 2.89
CA VAL A 52 -10.33 15.83 2.64
C VAL A 52 -10.01 16.96 3.60
N SER A 53 -10.97 17.88 3.83
CA SER A 53 -10.79 18.99 4.77
C SER A 53 -10.55 18.49 6.20
N PHE A 54 -11.29 17.45 6.61
CA PHE A 54 -11.11 16.80 7.91
C PHE A 54 -9.73 16.15 8.02
N LEU A 55 -9.30 15.36 7.04
CA LEU A 55 -8.00 14.68 7.04
C LEU A 55 -6.81 15.65 7.04
N LYS A 56 -6.97 16.86 6.48
CA LYS A 56 -5.94 17.91 6.51
C LYS A 56 -5.83 18.65 7.84
N THR A 57 -6.91 18.68 8.63
CA THR A 57 -7.02 19.56 9.80
C THR A 57 -7.04 18.81 11.12
N TRP A 58 -7.47 17.54 11.11
CA TRP A 58 -7.46 16.71 12.31
C TRP A 58 -6.03 16.47 12.81
N GLN A 59 -5.85 16.59 14.12
CA GLN A 59 -4.59 16.33 14.81
C GLN A 59 -4.85 15.24 15.85
N PRO A 60 -4.03 14.17 15.89
CA PRO A 60 -4.20 13.13 16.88
C PRO A 60 -3.98 13.68 18.29
N PRO A 61 -4.74 13.20 19.29
CA PRO A 61 -4.49 13.54 20.69
C PRO A 61 -3.08 13.16 21.14
N GLU A 62 -2.63 13.78 22.23
CA GLU A 62 -1.32 13.48 22.83
C GLU A 62 -1.23 12.08 23.45
N ASP A 63 -2.37 11.46 23.78
CA ASP A 63 -2.40 10.13 24.38
C ASP A 63 -2.16 9.03 23.32
N PRO A 64 -1.09 8.23 23.42
CA PRO A 64 -0.80 7.15 22.46
C PRO A 64 -1.83 6.02 22.44
N LEU A 65 -2.64 5.87 23.48
CA LEU A 65 -3.74 4.89 23.55
C LEU A 65 -5.06 5.45 22.99
N SER A 66 -5.08 6.72 22.61
CA SER A 66 -6.23 7.39 22.01
C SER A 66 -6.25 7.24 20.49
N GLU A 67 -7.04 8.06 19.82
CA GLU A 67 -7.22 8.02 18.38
C GLU A 67 -5.90 8.24 17.63
N SER A 68 -5.65 7.46 16.58
CA SER A 68 -4.39 7.54 15.83
C SER A 68 -4.60 7.77 14.32
N PRO A 69 -3.60 8.36 13.64
CA PRO A 69 -3.64 8.50 12.18
C PRO A 69 -3.75 7.16 11.45
N GLU A 70 -3.08 6.11 11.94
CA GLU A 70 -3.13 4.78 11.31
C GLU A 70 -4.52 4.15 11.47
N ALA A 71 -5.15 4.25 12.65
CA ALA A 71 -6.50 3.74 12.86
C ALA A 71 -7.54 4.48 12.02
N LEU A 72 -7.40 5.79 11.85
CA LEU A 72 -8.21 6.58 10.92
C LEU A 72 -7.96 6.19 9.46
N GLY A 73 -6.70 5.96 9.06
CA GLY A 73 -6.35 5.47 7.74
C GLY A 73 -7.00 4.12 7.45
N LEU A 74 -6.91 3.17 8.38
CA LEU A 74 -7.57 1.87 8.25
C LEU A 74 -9.09 2.00 8.12
N ALA A 75 -9.72 2.86 8.93
CA ALA A 75 -11.14 3.14 8.85
C ALA A 75 -11.54 3.79 7.50
N LEU A 76 -10.66 4.63 6.92
CA LEU A 76 -10.84 5.24 5.60
C LEU A 76 -10.72 4.23 4.45
N SER A 77 -9.88 3.20 4.56
CA SER A 77 -9.72 2.19 3.50
C SER A 77 -11.03 1.43 3.24
N ALA A 78 -11.82 1.13 4.27
CA ALA A 78 -13.07 0.37 4.13
C ALA A 78 -14.10 1.01 3.17
N PRO A 79 -14.48 2.30 3.31
CA PRO A 79 -15.38 2.94 2.35
C PRO A 79 -14.74 3.11 0.97
N VAL A 80 -13.42 3.29 0.87
CA VAL A 80 -12.72 3.33 -0.44
C VAL A 80 -12.87 1.99 -1.16
N VAL A 81 -12.67 0.87 -0.47
CA VAL A 81 -12.90 -0.47 -1.01
C VAL A 81 -14.37 -0.65 -1.40
N SER A 82 -15.31 -0.16 -0.59
CA SER A 82 -16.75 -0.29 -0.82
C SER A 82 -17.20 0.46 -2.08
N GLU A 83 -16.81 1.73 -2.22
CA GLU A 83 -17.27 2.69 -3.22
C GLU A 83 -16.10 3.31 -4.02
N PRO A 84 -15.24 2.51 -4.67
CA PRO A 84 -13.96 2.98 -5.20
C PRO A 84 -14.12 4.04 -6.30
N GLU A 85 -15.19 3.98 -7.09
CA GLU A 85 -15.47 4.97 -8.13
C GLU A 85 -15.58 6.39 -7.56
N ARG A 86 -16.29 6.54 -6.43
CA ARG A 86 -16.50 7.82 -5.75
C ARG A 86 -15.19 8.44 -5.29
N PHE A 87 -14.32 7.64 -4.68
CA PHE A 87 -13.03 8.10 -4.17
C PHE A 87 -12.02 8.33 -5.29
N ALA A 88 -11.97 7.43 -6.29
CA ALA A 88 -11.06 7.54 -7.42
C ALA A 88 -11.38 8.75 -8.31
N ALA A 89 -12.66 9.06 -8.53
CA ALA A 89 -13.07 10.22 -9.32
C ALA A 89 -12.54 11.55 -8.77
N GLU A 90 -12.36 11.62 -7.45
CA GLU A 90 -11.89 12.80 -6.74
C GLU A 90 -10.48 12.64 -6.14
N ALA A 91 -9.72 11.64 -6.59
CA ALA A 91 -8.40 11.32 -6.03
C ALA A 91 -7.45 12.54 -6.00
N THR A 92 -7.53 13.44 -6.99
CA THR A 92 -6.69 14.65 -7.04
C THR A 92 -6.94 15.63 -5.89
N ARG A 93 -8.09 15.58 -5.20
CA ARG A 93 -8.33 16.40 -4.00
C ARG A 93 -7.49 15.97 -2.80
N PHE A 94 -7.00 14.74 -2.80
CA PHE A 94 -6.13 14.21 -1.75
C PHE A 94 -4.68 14.71 -1.84
N LYS A 95 -4.35 15.56 -2.82
CA LYS A 95 -3.10 16.32 -2.82
C LYS A 95 -2.99 17.11 -1.51
N ASP A 96 -1.79 17.14 -0.96
CA ASP A 96 -1.44 17.77 0.33
C ASP A 96 -2.14 17.15 1.56
N VAL A 97 -2.84 16.02 1.43
CA VAL A 97 -3.28 15.23 2.58
C VAL A 97 -2.07 14.45 3.13
N ASP A 98 -2.05 14.21 4.45
CA ASP A 98 -0.97 13.46 5.09
C ASP A 98 -0.73 12.10 4.38
N PRO A 99 0.55 11.70 4.17
CA PRO A 99 0.88 10.47 3.45
C PRO A 99 0.21 9.22 4.00
N THR A 100 -0.07 9.16 5.30
CA THR A 100 -0.75 8.02 5.93
C THR A 100 -2.16 7.82 5.40
N TYR A 101 -2.93 8.89 5.25
CA TYR A 101 -4.28 8.79 4.69
C TYR A 101 -4.28 8.60 3.19
N VAL A 102 -3.31 9.19 2.48
CA VAL A 102 -3.16 8.98 1.04
C VAL A 102 -2.75 7.54 0.73
N ARG A 103 -1.85 6.95 1.52
CA ARG A 103 -1.51 5.53 1.45
C ARG A 103 -2.75 4.67 1.70
N ALA A 104 -3.56 4.98 2.71
CA ALA A 104 -4.82 4.27 2.96
C ALA A 104 -5.80 4.34 1.78
N LEU A 105 -5.98 5.51 1.16
CA LEU A 105 -6.76 5.66 -0.08
C LEU A 105 -6.23 4.73 -1.18
N LEU A 106 -4.93 4.76 -1.48
CA LEU A 106 -4.35 3.95 -2.55
C LEU A 106 -4.41 2.45 -2.24
N SER A 107 -4.19 2.05 -0.99
CA SER A 107 -4.35 0.66 -0.55
C SER A 107 -5.80 0.18 -0.71
N GLY A 108 -6.78 1.01 -0.34
CA GLY A 108 -8.19 0.69 -0.53
C GLY A 108 -8.59 0.56 -2.00
N LEU A 109 -8.04 1.40 -2.88
CA LEU A 109 -8.22 1.24 -4.33
C LEU A 109 -7.57 -0.05 -4.83
N ASN A 110 -6.40 -0.41 -4.29
CA ASN A 110 -5.74 -1.65 -4.66
C ASN A 110 -6.56 -2.89 -4.27
N ASP A 111 -7.10 -2.90 -3.06
CA ASP A 111 -8.01 -3.96 -2.60
C ASP A 111 -9.31 -4.00 -3.41
N ALA A 112 -9.79 -2.86 -3.90
CA ALA A 112 -10.93 -2.80 -4.81
C ALA A 112 -10.65 -3.47 -6.17
N ILE A 113 -9.43 -3.33 -6.71
CA ILE A 113 -9.00 -4.05 -7.93
C ILE A 113 -9.06 -5.56 -7.70
N LYS A 114 -8.56 -6.04 -6.55
CA LYS A 114 -8.56 -7.46 -6.18
C LYS A 114 -9.98 -8.02 -6.01
N GLN A 115 -10.93 -7.16 -5.64
CA GLN A 115 -12.37 -7.48 -5.59
C GLN A 115 -13.08 -7.32 -6.94
N GLY A 116 -12.34 -7.00 -8.00
CA GLY A 116 -12.85 -6.83 -9.36
C GLY A 116 -13.70 -5.59 -9.57
N LYS A 117 -13.60 -4.59 -8.68
CA LYS A 117 -14.34 -3.32 -8.80
C LYS A 117 -13.60 -2.36 -9.72
N VAL A 118 -14.38 -1.64 -10.54
CA VAL A 118 -13.86 -0.72 -11.55
C VAL A 118 -13.98 0.73 -11.06
N PHE A 119 -13.02 1.57 -11.44
CA PHE A 119 -13.00 2.99 -11.11
C PHE A 119 -12.22 3.81 -12.15
N PRO A 120 -12.38 5.15 -12.19
CA PRO A 120 -11.63 5.99 -13.12
C PRO A 120 -10.15 6.09 -12.76
N TRP A 121 -9.28 5.55 -13.63
CA TRP A 121 -7.83 5.56 -13.42
C TRP A 121 -7.16 6.92 -13.59
N SER A 122 -7.68 7.80 -14.46
CA SER A 122 -6.99 9.06 -14.79
C SER A 122 -6.71 9.94 -13.56
N PRO A 123 -7.69 10.24 -12.68
CA PRO A 123 -7.42 11.08 -11.51
C PRO A 123 -6.50 10.40 -10.49
N VAL A 124 -6.54 9.06 -10.42
CA VAL A 124 -5.66 8.26 -9.56
C VAL A 124 -4.21 8.37 -10.03
N LEU A 125 -3.95 8.23 -11.34
CA LEU A 125 -2.62 8.41 -11.91
C LEU A 125 -2.12 9.86 -11.76
N ASP A 126 -3.00 10.86 -11.84
CA ASP A 126 -2.66 12.26 -11.60
C ASP A 126 -2.25 12.52 -10.14
N LEU A 127 -2.90 11.86 -9.18
CA LEU A 127 -2.49 11.89 -7.78
C LEU A 127 -1.13 11.19 -7.61
N CYS A 128 -0.97 9.98 -8.16
CA CYS A 128 0.29 9.23 -8.07
C CYS A 128 1.46 10.01 -8.65
N ARG A 129 1.28 10.70 -9.79
CA ARG A 129 2.29 11.58 -10.39
C ARG A 129 2.69 12.71 -9.44
N TRP A 130 1.71 13.36 -8.80
CA TRP A 130 2.02 14.40 -7.82
C TRP A 130 2.79 13.85 -6.60
N ILE A 131 2.46 12.64 -6.13
CA ILE A 131 3.15 12.01 -4.99
C ILE A 131 4.63 11.74 -5.29
N ILE A 132 4.95 11.21 -6.48
CA ILE A 132 6.34 10.90 -6.85
C ILE A 132 7.21 12.15 -7.03
N GLU A 133 6.60 13.33 -7.19
CA GLU A 133 7.29 14.63 -7.21
C GLU A 133 7.58 15.16 -5.79
N GLN A 134 6.98 14.58 -4.74
CA GLN A 134 7.22 15.00 -3.35
C GLN A 134 8.52 14.42 -2.78
N PRO A 135 9.17 15.10 -1.82
CA PRO A 135 10.31 14.54 -1.09
C PRO A 135 9.99 13.17 -0.49
N ARG A 136 10.90 12.19 -0.61
CA ARG A 136 10.67 10.83 -0.07
C ARG A 136 10.39 10.83 1.43
N GLU A 137 11.13 11.64 2.17
CA GLU A 137 10.99 11.80 3.62
C GLU A 137 10.49 13.22 3.92
N ILE A 138 9.73 13.37 5.00
CA ILE A 138 9.32 14.70 5.50
C ILE A 138 10.33 15.11 6.58
N PRO A 139 11.14 16.18 6.36
CA PRO A 139 12.17 16.58 7.31
C PRO A 139 11.62 16.85 8.71
N GLY A 140 12.27 16.29 9.72
CA GLY A 140 11.88 16.48 11.12
C GLY A 140 10.65 15.66 11.57
N ARG A 141 10.05 14.85 10.68
CA ARG A 141 9.00 13.89 11.06
C ARG A 141 9.61 12.77 11.89
N LYS A 142 9.50 12.90 13.21
CA LYS A 142 9.79 11.84 14.16
C LYS A 142 8.47 11.15 14.47
N GLY A 143 8.30 9.89 14.08
CA GLY A 143 7.09 9.13 14.38
C GLY A 143 6.89 9.03 15.89
N ARG A 144 5.85 9.69 16.42
CA ARG A 144 5.36 9.41 17.79
C ARG A 144 4.83 7.99 17.89
N TYR A 145 4.25 7.52 16.78
CA TYR A 145 3.83 6.14 16.56
C TYR A 145 4.89 5.45 15.71
N ALA A 146 5.19 4.18 16.00
CA ALA A 146 6.13 3.37 15.22
C ALA A 146 5.67 3.21 13.75
N ASP A 147 4.38 3.45 13.50
CA ASP A 147 3.68 3.13 12.25
C ASP A 147 3.29 4.38 11.44
N LEU A 148 3.69 5.58 11.86
CA LEU A 148 3.52 6.77 11.02
C LEU A 148 4.45 6.67 9.82
N ASP A 149 3.90 6.94 8.63
CA ASP A 149 4.73 7.03 7.43
C ASP A 149 5.86 8.05 7.67
N PRO A 150 7.13 7.69 7.42
CA PRO A 150 8.25 8.63 7.56
C PRO A 150 8.19 9.77 6.53
N GLY A 151 7.32 9.63 5.53
CA GLY A 151 7.07 10.56 4.44
C GLY A 151 6.28 9.84 3.37
N TRP A 152 6.75 9.89 2.13
CA TRP A 152 6.09 9.26 0.99
C TRP A 152 6.68 7.89 0.61
N VAL A 153 7.66 7.36 1.36
CA VAL A 153 8.34 6.08 1.02
C VAL A 153 7.36 4.91 0.91
N TRP A 154 6.52 4.67 1.93
CA TRP A 154 5.58 3.54 1.85
C TRP A 154 4.45 3.81 0.85
N THR A 155 4.00 5.07 0.72
CA THR A 155 3.05 5.45 -0.32
C THR A 155 3.60 5.15 -1.72
N ARG A 156 4.87 5.42 -1.99
CA ARG A 156 5.54 5.07 -3.27
C ARG A 156 5.53 3.56 -3.52
N LYS A 157 5.78 2.74 -2.49
CA LYS A 157 5.62 1.28 -2.58
C LYS A 157 4.17 0.89 -2.90
N THR A 158 3.19 1.49 -2.23
CA THR A 158 1.77 1.26 -2.51
C THR A 158 1.38 1.66 -3.94
N ILE A 159 1.96 2.72 -4.50
CA ILE A 159 1.76 3.09 -5.91
C ILE A 159 2.30 1.99 -6.83
N ALA A 160 3.48 1.44 -6.58
CA ALA A 160 4.03 0.34 -7.37
C ALA A 160 3.10 -0.89 -7.35
N ALA A 161 2.62 -1.29 -6.16
CA ALA A 161 1.67 -2.40 -6.02
C ALA A 161 0.32 -2.12 -6.72
N LEU A 162 -0.21 -0.90 -6.61
CA LEU A 162 -1.45 -0.49 -7.29
C LEU A 162 -1.30 -0.57 -8.82
N LEU A 163 -0.15 -0.17 -9.36
CA LEU A 163 0.14 -0.29 -10.79
C LEU A 163 0.31 -1.75 -11.21
N ASP A 164 0.99 -2.58 -10.41
CA ASP A 164 1.15 -4.02 -10.65
C ASP A 164 -0.22 -4.71 -10.82
N ASP A 165 -1.08 -4.57 -9.80
CA ASP A 165 -2.45 -5.09 -9.78
C ASP A 165 -3.30 -4.47 -10.91
N GLY A 166 -3.10 -3.18 -11.21
CA GLY A 166 -3.78 -2.47 -12.30
C GLY A 166 -3.41 -2.93 -13.72
N PHE A 167 -2.18 -3.41 -13.93
CA PHE A 167 -1.76 -3.99 -15.22
C PHE A 167 -2.24 -5.45 -15.35
N GLU A 168 -2.27 -6.21 -14.26
CA GLU A 168 -2.67 -7.62 -14.25
C GLU A 168 -4.19 -7.81 -14.31
N SER A 169 -4.97 -6.93 -13.69
CA SER A 169 -6.43 -7.07 -13.57
C SER A 169 -7.12 -7.29 -14.92
N GLU A 170 -8.09 -8.22 -14.96
CA GLU A 170 -8.93 -8.44 -16.14
C GLU A 170 -10.17 -7.53 -16.16
N THR A 171 -10.60 -7.04 -15.00
CA THR A 171 -11.85 -6.28 -14.83
C THR A 171 -11.60 -4.78 -14.65
N SER A 172 -10.65 -4.41 -13.80
CA SER A 172 -10.27 -3.02 -13.50
C SER A 172 -8.90 -2.67 -14.06
N GLN A 173 -8.55 -3.25 -15.20
CA GLN A 173 -7.28 -3.00 -15.87
C GLN A 173 -7.12 -1.52 -16.19
N ILE A 174 -5.89 -1.00 -16.06
CA ILE A 174 -5.55 0.35 -16.54
C ILE A 174 -5.88 0.42 -18.03
N PRO A 175 -6.67 1.41 -18.49
CA PRO A 175 -6.95 1.60 -19.90
C PRO A 175 -5.67 1.86 -20.71
N PHE A 176 -5.53 1.20 -21.86
CA PHE A 176 -4.31 1.32 -22.69
C PHE A 176 -4.01 2.75 -23.17
N ALA A 177 -5.04 3.60 -23.29
CA ALA A 177 -4.87 5.03 -23.57
C ALA A 177 -4.04 5.77 -22.50
N LEU A 178 -3.99 5.25 -21.28
CA LEU A 178 -3.22 5.80 -20.16
C LEU A 178 -1.81 5.21 -20.04
N ARG A 179 -1.34 4.44 -21.03
CA ARG A 179 0.00 3.82 -21.03
C ARG A 179 1.11 4.81 -20.65
N SER A 180 1.16 5.96 -21.33
CA SER A 180 2.19 6.97 -21.05
C SER A 180 2.07 7.53 -19.64
N ALA A 181 0.84 7.78 -19.17
CA ALA A 181 0.62 8.30 -17.83
C ALA A 181 1.02 7.29 -16.74
N ALA A 182 0.72 6.01 -16.93
CA ALA A 182 1.12 4.95 -16.03
C ALA A 182 2.64 4.75 -16.01
N TRP A 183 3.29 4.82 -17.17
CA TRP A 183 4.75 4.72 -17.26
C TRP A 183 5.48 5.90 -16.61
N ASP A 184 4.99 7.13 -16.81
CA ASP A 184 5.53 8.32 -16.15
C ASP A 184 5.48 8.24 -14.62
N VAL A 185 4.51 7.48 -14.08
CA VAL A 185 4.43 7.20 -12.64
C VAL A 185 5.39 6.07 -12.25
N LEU A 186 5.44 4.99 -13.03
CA LEU A 186 6.21 3.79 -12.71
C LEU A 186 7.73 4.01 -12.81
N SER A 187 8.20 4.66 -13.88
CA SER A 187 9.63 4.76 -14.18
C SER A 187 10.44 5.43 -13.06
N PRO A 188 9.97 6.52 -12.40
CA PRO A 188 10.69 7.10 -11.27
C PRO A 188 10.79 6.16 -10.05
N LEU A 189 9.83 5.25 -9.85
CA LEU A 189 9.85 4.30 -8.73
C LEU A 189 10.94 3.23 -8.89
N THR A 190 11.33 2.89 -10.13
CA THR A 190 12.44 1.97 -10.39
C THR A 190 13.79 2.57 -10.00
N LYS A 191 13.85 3.89 -9.79
CA LYS A 191 15.06 4.62 -9.36
C LYS A 191 15.03 4.96 -7.88
N ASP A 192 14.05 4.46 -7.13
CA ASP A 192 13.98 4.68 -5.69
C ASP A 192 15.20 4.05 -5.01
N PRO A 193 15.85 4.75 -4.06
CA PRO A 193 17.04 4.22 -3.39
C PRO A 193 16.73 3.06 -2.44
N ASP A 194 15.46 2.71 -2.18
CA ASP A 194 15.08 1.53 -1.39
C ASP A 194 14.97 0.28 -2.28
N PRO A 195 15.76 -0.79 -2.07
CA PRO A 195 16.63 -1.05 -0.91
C PRO A 195 17.95 -0.29 -0.98
N THR A 196 18.38 0.26 0.16
CA THR A 196 19.75 0.80 0.30
C THR A 196 20.74 -0.33 0.59
N PRO A 197 22.04 -0.17 0.26
CA PRO A 197 23.06 -1.17 0.59
C PRO A 197 23.07 -1.57 2.07
N GLU A 198 22.86 -0.62 2.97
CA GLU A 198 22.84 -0.87 4.42
C GLU A 198 21.63 -1.72 4.83
N ARG A 199 20.48 -1.56 4.15
CA ARG A 199 19.29 -2.37 4.38
C ARG A 199 19.53 -3.81 3.91
N GLU A 200 20.15 -3.98 2.74
CA GLU A 200 20.51 -5.31 2.23
C GLU A 200 21.51 -6.04 3.16
N GLU A 201 22.49 -5.32 3.70
CA GLU A 201 23.48 -5.92 4.62
C GLU A 201 22.89 -6.28 5.99
N ARG A 202 21.92 -5.49 6.49
CA ARG A 202 21.30 -5.71 7.81
C ARG A 202 20.34 -6.89 7.86
N HIS A 203 19.73 -7.27 6.75
CA HIS A 203 18.71 -8.30 6.73
C HIS A 203 19.32 -9.64 6.29
N GLY A 204 19.29 -10.66 7.18
CA GLY A 204 19.56 -12.06 6.81
C GLY A 204 18.44 -12.70 5.95
N MET A 205 17.68 -11.86 5.26
CA MET A 205 16.57 -12.22 4.39
C MET A 205 17.12 -12.50 2.99
N ASP A 206 16.55 -13.46 2.27
CA ASP A 206 16.98 -13.72 0.90
C ASP A 206 16.63 -12.55 -0.03
N PRO A 207 17.38 -12.35 -1.13
CA PRO A 207 17.17 -11.22 -2.05
C PRO A 207 15.74 -11.10 -2.61
N ALA A 208 15.06 -12.22 -2.89
CA ALA A 208 13.71 -12.18 -3.46
C ALA A 208 12.67 -11.69 -2.45
N THR A 209 12.76 -12.16 -1.20
CA THR A 209 11.92 -11.65 -0.11
C THR A 209 12.22 -10.18 0.19
N LEU A 210 13.47 -9.74 0.04
CA LEU A 210 13.81 -8.33 0.20
C LEU A 210 13.19 -7.46 -0.91
N ALA A 211 13.21 -7.93 -2.16
CA ALA A 211 12.67 -7.21 -3.32
C ALA A 211 11.22 -6.77 -3.10
N ILE A 212 10.34 -7.70 -2.74
CA ILE A 212 8.90 -7.43 -2.46
C ILE A 212 8.68 -6.51 -1.26
N ASN A 213 9.70 -6.26 -0.44
CA ASN A 213 9.64 -5.42 0.75
C ASN A 213 10.22 -4.02 0.54
N THR A 214 10.52 -3.66 -0.70
CA THR A 214 11.19 -2.41 -1.08
C THR A 214 10.45 -1.69 -2.19
N VAL A 215 10.60 -0.37 -2.26
CA VAL A 215 9.95 0.44 -3.32
C VAL A 215 10.44 0.02 -4.71
N ARG A 216 11.76 -0.06 -4.90
CA ARG A 216 12.35 -0.37 -6.20
C ARG A 216 12.08 -1.81 -6.62
N GLY A 217 12.12 -2.78 -5.70
CA GLY A 217 11.80 -4.17 -6.01
C GLY A 217 10.34 -4.34 -6.44
N GLU A 218 9.39 -3.74 -5.71
CA GLU A 218 7.98 -3.71 -6.11
C GLU A 218 7.78 -3.03 -7.48
N ALA A 219 8.50 -1.93 -7.74
CA ALA A 219 8.46 -1.25 -9.03
C ALA A 219 8.98 -2.13 -10.18
N MET A 220 10.03 -2.94 -9.95
CA MET A 220 10.52 -3.87 -10.96
C MET A 220 9.52 -4.97 -11.29
N HIS A 221 8.78 -5.48 -10.30
CA HIS A 221 7.66 -6.40 -10.55
C HIS A 221 6.59 -5.75 -11.44
N ALA A 222 6.19 -4.52 -11.09
CA ALA A 222 5.24 -3.74 -11.88
C ALA A 222 5.73 -3.45 -13.32
N VAL A 223 7.04 -3.28 -13.54
CA VAL A 223 7.63 -3.14 -14.89
C VAL A 223 7.42 -4.41 -15.72
N LEU A 224 7.59 -5.59 -15.12
CA LEU A 224 7.33 -6.85 -15.81
C LEU A 224 5.84 -7.03 -16.13
N ARG A 225 4.95 -6.65 -15.21
CA ARG A 225 3.49 -6.65 -15.46
C ARG A 225 3.10 -5.67 -16.56
N TYR A 226 3.66 -4.46 -16.54
CA TYR A 226 3.48 -3.47 -17.61
C TYR A 226 3.91 -4.02 -18.97
N ALA A 227 5.06 -4.69 -19.05
CA ALA A 227 5.56 -5.29 -20.30
C ALA A 227 4.59 -6.35 -20.86
N LEU A 228 4.06 -7.22 -19.99
CA LEU A 228 3.06 -8.22 -20.36
C LEU A 228 1.74 -7.58 -20.81
N TRP A 229 1.31 -6.53 -20.10
CA TRP A 229 0.12 -5.75 -20.42
C TRP A 229 0.21 -5.06 -21.78
N VAL A 230 1.33 -4.39 -22.07
CA VAL A 230 1.59 -3.77 -23.39
C VAL A 230 1.58 -4.83 -24.50
N ARG A 231 2.29 -5.94 -24.30
CA ARG A 231 2.32 -7.04 -25.27
C ARG A 231 0.92 -7.60 -25.55
N GLY A 232 0.10 -7.74 -24.51
CA GLY A 232 -1.29 -8.20 -24.62
C GLY A 232 -2.14 -7.30 -25.51
N HIS A 233 -2.00 -5.98 -25.37
CA HIS A 233 -2.75 -5.00 -26.15
C HIS A 233 -2.24 -4.88 -27.61
N THR A 234 -0.93 -4.90 -27.83
CA THR A 234 -0.38 -4.85 -29.20
C THR A 234 -0.75 -6.09 -30.01
N LYS A 235 -0.76 -7.29 -29.39
CA LYS A 235 -1.18 -8.53 -30.05
C LYS A 235 -2.66 -8.49 -30.46
N LYS A 236 -3.55 -8.01 -29.58
CA LYS A 236 -4.98 -7.86 -29.87
C LYS A 236 -5.21 -6.90 -31.05
N SER A 237 -4.49 -5.78 -31.11
CA SER A 237 -4.61 -4.80 -32.21
C SER A 237 -4.19 -5.35 -33.58
N ARG A 238 -3.34 -6.39 -33.64
CA ARG A 238 -2.83 -6.97 -34.89
C ARG A 238 -3.66 -8.15 -35.43
N ASN A 239 -4.82 -8.45 -34.84
CA ASN A 239 -5.65 -9.61 -35.20
C ASN A 239 -4.87 -10.95 -35.25
N GLY A 240 -3.84 -11.10 -34.41
CA GLY A 240 -3.09 -12.36 -34.30
C GLY A 240 -2.26 -12.78 -35.53
N LYS A 241 -1.98 -11.89 -36.50
CA LYS A 241 -1.03 -12.19 -37.58
C LYS A 241 0.38 -12.42 -37.00
N GLU A 242 1.13 -13.37 -37.59
CA GLU A 242 2.40 -13.92 -37.07
C GLU A 242 3.41 -12.86 -36.61
N PRO A 243 4.26 -13.17 -35.61
CA PRO A 243 5.10 -12.19 -34.97
C PRO A 243 6.29 -11.84 -35.87
N VAL A 244 6.40 -10.59 -36.30
CA VAL A 244 7.72 -9.95 -36.26
C VAL A 244 8.12 -10.04 -34.80
N THR A 245 9.19 -10.76 -34.46
CA THR A 245 9.67 -10.99 -33.08
C THR A 245 9.36 -9.77 -32.21
N PRO A 246 8.29 -9.77 -31.38
CA PRO A 246 7.91 -8.61 -30.61
C PRO A 246 8.83 -8.64 -29.39
N GLY A 247 10.05 -8.18 -29.59
CA GLY A 247 10.97 -7.87 -28.51
C GLY A 247 10.57 -6.55 -27.88
N PHE A 248 11.45 -6.02 -27.03
CA PHE A 248 11.21 -4.72 -26.42
C PHE A 248 11.19 -3.52 -27.41
N ASP A 249 11.17 -3.71 -28.72
CA ASP A 249 11.08 -2.60 -29.69
C ASP A 249 9.73 -1.86 -29.59
N GLU A 250 8.68 -2.55 -29.11
CA GLU A 250 7.35 -1.95 -28.85
C GLU A 250 7.24 -1.26 -27.49
N MET A 251 8.27 -1.41 -26.65
CA MET A 251 8.34 -0.97 -25.26
C MET A 251 9.81 -0.65 -24.91
N SER A 252 10.43 0.26 -25.67
CA SER A 252 11.84 0.61 -25.48
C SER A 252 12.11 1.10 -24.07
N GLU A 253 11.12 1.73 -23.44
CA GLU A 253 11.19 2.19 -22.07
C GLU A 253 11.41 1.04 -21.06
N VAL A 254 10.82 -0.14 -21.30
CA VAL A 254 11.05 -1.34 -20.48
C VAL A 254 12.48 -1.87 -20.69
N ARG A 255 12.94 -1.90 -21.95
CA ARG A 255 14.32 -2.32 -22.26
C ARG A 255 15.35 -1.47 -21.52
N GLU A 256 15.15 -0.15 -21.54
CA GLU A 256 16.04 0.80 -20.89
C GLU A 256 16.14 0.56 -19.39
N VAL A 257 15.00 0.39 -18.71
CA VAL A 257 14.95 0.09 -17.27
C VAL A 257 15.63 -1.26 -16.97
N LEU A 258 15.27 -2.33 -17.68
CA LEU A 258 15.86 -3.64 -17.45
C LEU A 258 17.36 -3.67 -17.70
N ASN A 259 17.84 -3.07 -18.80
CA ASN A 259 19.26 -2.99 -19.10
C ASN A 259 20.04 -2.22 -18.02
N HIS A 260 19.44 -1.17 -17.46
CA HIS A 260 20.06 -0.42 -16.37
C HIS A 260 20.19 -1.29 -15.12
N HIS A 261 19.10 -1.91 -14.64
CA HIS A 261 19.09 -2.62 -13.36
C HIS A 261 19.75 -4.01 -13.40
N LEU A 262 19.82 -4.64 -14.58
CA LEU A 262 20.53 -5.91 -14.77
C LEU A 262 22.05 -5.74 -14.82
N ASP A 263 22.57 -4.55 -15.10
CA ASP A 263 24.00 -4.25 -15.05
C ASP A 263 24.44 -3.95 -13.60
N PRO A 264 25.28 -4.80 -12.98
CA PRO A 264 25.73 -4.61 -11.60
C PRO A 264 26.54 -3.32 -11.37
N ASN A 265 27.07 -2.70 -12.44
CA ASN A 265 27.78 -1.42 -12.34
C ASN A 265 26.83 -0.24 -12.16
N ASN A 266 25.58 -0.38 -12.59
CA ASN A 266 24.55 0.66 -12.49
C ASN A 266 23.66 0.46 -11.26
N ASP A 267 23.32 -0.79 -10.95
CA ASP A 267 22.58 -1.16 -9.74
C ASP A 267 23.35 -2.24 -9.00
N SER A 268 23.82 -2.00 -7.78
CA SER A 268 24.54 -3.03 -7.03
C SER A 268 23.60 -4.02 -6.34
N SER A 269 22.31 -3.70 -6.20
CA SER A 269 21.37 -4.47 -5.37
C SER A 269 21.11 -5.86 -5.91
N LEU A 270 21.26 -6.86 -5.06
CA LEU A 270 20.89 -8.25 -5.40
C LEU A 270 19.38 -8.42 -5.41
N ALA A 271 18.65 -7.73 -4.53
CA ALA A 271 17.19 -7.80 -4.49
C ALA A 271 16.54 -7.36 -5.80
N ILE A 272 17.13 -6.39 -6.50
CA ILE A 272 16.60 -5.90 -7.78
C ILE A 272 16.79 -6.91 -8.94
N ARG A 273 17.71 -7.86 -8.79
CA ARG A 273 17.97 -8.91 -9.79
C ARG A 273 17.47 -10.30 -9.40
N ALA A 274 16.79 -10.41 -8.25
CA ALA A 274 16.35 -11.67 -7.67
C ALA A 274 15.16 -12.30 -8.42
#